data_AF-A0A9J7XTN8-F1
#
_entry.id   AF-A0A9J7XTN8-F1
#
_cell.length_a   1.000
_cell.length_b   1.000
_cell.length_c   1.000
_cell.angle_alpha   90.00
_cell.angle_beta   90.00
_cell.angle_gamma   90.00
#
_symmetry.space_group_name_H-M   'P 1'
#
loop_
_entity.id
_entity.type
_entity.pdbx_description
1 polymer ?
#
loop_
_entity_poly.entity_id
_entity_poly.type
_entity_poly.pdbx_seq_one_letter_code
_entity_poly.pdbx_strand_id
1 'polypeptide(L)'
;MRKSEKPHRLRIVLKDSRPVILSQSSCSCVAGTALCNHIVALLYQTAHYSQLGISAVPPVHSCTEMEQSWHKPRTMGVKPGPVNRMLVLSARPKERKLAEGLRSTLYKGVTSELPDLSVLQVAEAYKDFASAVAPLVTTIEMSHDDPLVDSAFGKVQYGSVLSYQQPAATTRNITHHQDAPPPPPLPLVGNSLDTSVCLFVHSEHGQLHMKSLAVSLDMAHKIEHATKEQSASLDWHSVRKPRVTASRFREVCHVRGQSSAEHLAERIYKGTRQTADMKRGLEMESAAIEEYCLLREVNYHPCGFLIHPNAPWLGASPDGIIFDPKEHHVFGLLEIKCPNVKSYVDCPYLKFNNGTPELKQQHAYYWQVQGQMLISGLDWCDFVIYAQDDMMVQRIYKEIKMFQNIREKADHFFFYFYLPRCLQM
;
A
#
# COMPACT_ATOMS: atom_id res chain seq x y z
N MET A 1 21.06 -4.59 17.78
CA MET A 1 20.09 -3.47 17.84
C MET A 1 18.74 -4.07 18.20
N ARG A 2 18.11 -3.62 19.29
CA ARG A 2 16.74 -4.09 19.63
C ARG A 2 15.77 -3.54 18.57
N LYS A 3 14.68 -4.24 18.25
CA LYS A 3 13.73 -3.80 17.19
C LYS A 3 13.11 -2.41 17.41
N SER A 4 13.13 -1.90 18.64
CA SER A 4 12.61 -0.59 19.02
C SER A 4 13.67 0.53 19.01
N GLU A 5 14.94 0.22 18.74
CA GLU A 5 16.01 1.21 18.66
C GLU A 5 15.93 1.98 17.33
N LYS A 6 16.14 3.30 17.40
CA LYS A 6 16.22 4.12 16.18
C LYS A 6 17.40 3.62 15.32
N PRO A 7 17.26 3.57 13.98
CA PRO A 7 18.38 3.24 13.09
C PRO A 7 19.60 4.11 13.39
N HIS A 8 20.79 3.51 13.31
CA HIS A 8 22.01 4.28 13.52
C HIS A 8 22.19 5.32 12.40
N ARG A 9 22.55 6.53 12.78
CA ARG A 9 22.96 7.58 11.83
C ARG A 9 24.41 7.33 11.45
N LEU A 10 24.65 7.14 10.16
CA LEU A 10 25.96 6.85 9.58
C LEU A 10 26.39 8.03 8.72
N ARG A 11 27.67 8.39 8.78
CA ARG A 11 28.27 9.36 7.88
C ARG A 11 29.68 8.90 7.53
N ILE A 12 30.01 8.95 6.25
CA ILE A 12 31.38 8.74 5.74
C ILE A 12 31.75 9.91 4.85
N VAL A 13 33.03 10.28 4.84
CA VAL A 13 33.60 11.29 3.95
C VAL A 13 34.77 10.65 3.23
N LEU A 14 34.67 10.54 1.92
CA LEU A 14 35.69 9.97 1.05
C LEU A 14 36.43 11.11 0.35
N LYS A 15 37.76 11.04 0.28
CA LYS A 15 38.55 11.92 -0.58
C LYS A 15 38.51 11.40 -2.01
N ASP A 16 38.27 12.30 -2.95
CA ASP A 16 38.44 12.03 -4.36
C ASP A 16 39.93 11.81 -4.66
N SER A 17 40.34 10.54 -4.63
CA SER A 17 41.73 10.09 -4.70
C SER A 17 41.77 8.66 -5.22
N ARG A 18 42.90 8.26 -5.82
CA ARG A 18 43.14 6.87 -6.26
C ARG A 18 44.39 6.35 -5.55
N PRO A 19 44.27 5.45 -4.56
CA PRO A 19 43.03 4.82 -4.06
C PRO A 19 42.15 5.80 -3.27
N VAL A 20 40.84 5.51 -3.20
CA VAL A 20 39.88 6.33 -2.45
C VAL A 20 40.19 6.25 -0.95
N ILE A 21 40.43 7.40 -0.32
CA ILE A 21 40.77 7.47 1.11
C ILE A 21 39.54 7.85 1.92
N LEU A 22 39.20 7.03 2.92
CA LEU A 22 38.22 7.38 3.95
C LEU A 22 38.81 8.47 4.86
N SER A 23 38.33 9.70 4.72
CA SER A 23 38.80 10.85 5.50
C SER A 23 38.16 10.92 6.88
N GLN A 24 36.87 10.63 6.96
CA GLN A 24 36.10 10.68 8.20
C GLN A 24 35.01 9.62 8.17
N SER A 25 34.72 9.00 9.31
CA SER A 25 33.57 8.13 9.51
C SER A 25 32.99 8.36 10.89
N SER A 26 31.66 8.43 10.98
CA SER A 26 30.96 8.47 12.25
C SER A 26 29.70 7.61 12.21
N CYS A 27 29.46 6.90 13.30
CA CYS A 27 28.29 6.06 13.47
C CYS A 27 27.69 6.30 14.86
N SER A 28 26.37 6.48 14.95
CA SER A 28 25.68 6.65 16.23
C SER A 28 25.54 5.36 17.05
N CYS A 29 26.42 4.38 16.83
CA CYS A 29 26.47 3.13 17.59
C CYS A 29 27.50 3.24 18.71
N VAL A 30 27.56 2.26 19.61
CA VAL A 30 28.50 2.26 20.74
C VAL A 30 29.97 2.36 20.29
N ALA A 31 30.30 1.85 19.11
CA ALA A 31 31.66 1.94 18.56
C ALA A 31 32.03 3.36 18.09
N GLY A 32 31.05 4.28 17.93
CA GLY A 32 31.18 5.73 17.75
C GLY A 32 32.04 6.20 16.57
N THR A 33 33.35 6.07 16.73
CA THR A 33 34.42 6.56 15.85
C THR A 33 35.26 5.43 15.23
N ALA A 34 35.13 4.19 15.71
CA ALA A 34 35.78 3.02 15.11
C ALA A 34 35.01 2.52 13.88
N LEU A 35 35.71 1.81 12.98
CA LEU A 35 35.13 1.13 11.82
C LEU A 35 34.19 0.00 12.28
N CYS A 36 32.95 0.34 12.58
CA CYS A 36 31.92 -0.62 12.93
C CYS A 36 31.35 -1.31 11.69
N ASN A 37 30.71 -2.47 11.88
CA ASN A 37 30.09 -3.23 10.79
C ASN A 37 29.06 -2.40 9.99
N HIS A 38 28.44 -1.38 10.59
CA HIS A 38 27.53 -0.48 9.88
C HIS A 38 28.26 0.45 8.89
N ILE A 39 29.41 1.00 9.28
CA ILE A 39 30.24 1.82 8.39
C ILE A 39 30.84 0.97 7.28
N VAL A 40 31.27 -0.25 7.61
CA VAL A 40 31.76 -1.21 6.61
C VAL A 40 30.65 -1.56 5.60
N ALA A 41 29.44 -1.87 6.07
CA ALA A 41 28.30 -2.13 5.18
C ALA A 41 27.97 -0.94 4.28
N LEU A 42 28.01 0.28 4.82
CA LEU A 42 27.81 1.51 4.04
C LEU A 42 28.90 1.66 2.96
N LEU A 43 30.18 1.41 3.29
CA LEU A 43 31.28 1.46 2.32
C LEU A 43 31.10 0.42 1.19
N TYR A 44 30.71 -0.81 1.51
CA TYR A 44 30.40 -1.85 0.49
C TYR A 44 29.25 -1.42 -0.42
N GLN A 45 28.19 -0.87 0.16
CA GLN A 45 27.02 -0.42 -0.60
C GLN A 45 27.36 0.78 -1.49
N THR A 46 28.12 1.76 -0.98
CA THR A 46 28.60 2.90 -1.77
C THR A 46 29.53 2.45 -2.91
N ALA A 47 30.43 1.50 -2.66
CA ALA A 47 31.29 0.92 -3.70
C ALA A 47 30.49 0.19 -4.78
N HIS A 48 29.47 -0.58 -4.38
CA HIS A 48 28.58 -1.28 -5.30
C HIS A 48 27.80 -0.30 -6.20
N TYR A 49 27.22 0.76 -5.62
CA TYR A 49 26.53 1.80 -6.41
C TYR A 49 27.47 2.54 -7.36
N SER A 50 28.71 2.82 -6.93
CA SER A 50 29.73 3.42 -7.79
C SER A 50 30.08 2.50 -8.97
N GLN A 51 30.24 1.19 -8.75
CA GLN A 51 30.50 0.21 -9.81
C GLN A 51 29.35 0.10 -10.82
N LEU A 52 28.10 0.25 -10.35
CA LEU A 52 26.91 0.25 -11.20
C LEU A 52 26.66 1.59 -11.92
N GLY A 53 27.51 2.60 -11.71
CA GLY A 53 27.30 3.94 -12.29
C GLY A 53 26.06 4.65 -11.73
N ILE A 54 25.55 4.21 -10.58
CA ILE A 54 24.36 4.74 -9.95
C ILE A 54 24.73 6.00 -9.17
N SER A 55 24.28 7.15 -9.66
CA SER A 55 24.60 8.43 -9.02
C SER A 55 23.82 8.70 -7.71
N ALA A 56 22.69 8.04 -7.49
CA ALA A 56 21.87 8.19 -6.28
C ALA A 56 21.27 6.85 -5.84
N VAL A 57 21.12 6.65 -4.53
CA VAL A 57 20.53 5.41 -3.98
C VAL A 57 19.17 5.14 -4.64
N PRO A 58 18.98 3.99 -5.31
CA PRO A 58 17.72 3.68 -5.97
C PRO A 58 16.56 3.68 -4.95
N PRO A 59 15.34 4.05 -5.37
CA PRO A 59 14.16 3.87 -4.53
C PRO A 59 14.07 2.40 -4.11
N VAL A 60 13.63 2.14 -2.88
CA VAL A 60 13.44 0.76 -2.40
C VAL A 60 12.44 0.09 -3.33
N HIS A 61 12.96 -0.82 -4.17
CA HIS A 61 12.17 -1.55 -5.14
C HIS A 61 11.14 -2.44 -4.43
N SER A 62 9.99 -2.63 -5.09
CA SER A 62 8.96 -3.55 -4.61
C SER A 62 9.54 -4.97 -4.39
N CYS A 63 8.89 -5.74 -3.52
CA CYS A 63 9.37 -7.04 -3.05
C CYS A 63 9.73 -8.07 -4.14
N THR A 64 9.32 -7.86 -5.40
CA THR A 64 9.62 -8.73 -6.55
C THR A 64 10.95 -8.43 -7.24
N GLU A 65 11.62 -7.33 -6.90
CA GLU A 65 12.89 -6.87 -7.50
C GLU A 65 14.07 -6.92 -6.47
N MET A 66 13.86 -7.46 -5.26
CA MET A 66 14.88 -7.61 -4.21
C MET A 66 15.25 -9.08 -3.95
N GLU A 67 16.50 -9.33 -3.53
CA GLU A 67 16.95 -10.66 -3.08
C GLU A 67 16.14 -11.15 -1.87
N GLN A 68 15.80 -12.44 -1.91
CA GLN A 68 14.98 -13.21 -0.98
C GLN A 68 15.37 -12.94 0.50
N SER A 69 14.42 -12.48 1.33
CA SER A 69 14.70 -12.02 2.71
C SER A 69 13.84 -12.67 3.80
N TRP A 70 13.27 -13.83 3.49
CA TRP A 70 12.29 -14.56 4.30
C TRP A 70 12.79 -14.98 5.68
N HIS A 71 14.10 -14.93 5.93
CA HIS A 71 14.73 -15.28 7.21
C HIS A 71 14.91 -14.08 8.17
N LYS A 72 14.42 -12.87 7.83
CA LYS A 72 14.54 -11.67 8.70
C LYS A 72 13.18 -11.25 9.28
N PRO A 73 12.89 -11.46 10.58
CA PRO A 73 11.61 -11.09 11.18
C PRO A 73 11.53 -9.59 11.53
N ARG A 74 10.48 -8.88 11.10
CA ARG A 74 10.42 -7.39 11.11
C ARG A 74 9.40 -6.70 12.03
N THR A 75 8.51 -7.44 12.73
CA THR A 75 7.37 -6.98 13.60
C THR A 75 7.20 -5.48 13.86
N MET A 76 6.03 -4.90 13.61
CA MET A 76 4.81 -5.14 14.41
C MET A 76 3.70 -5.96 13.74
N GLY A 77 3.06 -6.84 14.52
CA GLY A 77 1.78 -7.47 14.22
C GLY A 77 1.86 -8.61 13.21
N VAL A 78 2.23 -9.82 13.66
CA VAL A 78 1.90 -11.02 12.88
C VAL A 78 0.38 -11.16 12.96
N LYS A 79 -0.32 -10.67 11.94
CA LYS A 79 -1.72 -11.04 11.72
C LYS A 79 -1.72 -12.47 11.19
N PRO A 80 -2.56 -13.37 11.73
CA PRO A 80 -2.70 -14.71 11.18
C PRO A 80 -3.10 -14.58 9.70
N GLY A 81 -2.44 -15.36 8.85
CA GLY A 81 -2.68 -15.39 7.41
C GLY A 81 -2.75 -16.83 6.93
N PRO A 82 -3.50 -17.09 5.85
CA PRO A 82 -3.64 -18.43 5.29
C PRO A 82 -2.29 -18.94 4.74
N VAL A 83 -1.99 -20.23 4.93
CA VAL A 83 -0.84 -20.95 4.33
C VAL A 83 -1.29 -21.58 3.01
N ASN A 84 -1.11 -20.87 1.89
CA ASN A 84 -1.85 -21.19 0.65
C ASN A 84 -1.12 -22.20 -0.26
N ARG A 85 0.19 -22.44 -0.08
CA ARG A 85 0.97 -23.36 -0.93
C ARG A 85 2.12 -24.01 -0.16
N MET A 86 1.96 -25.30 0.16
CA MET A 86 3.04 -26.15 0.66
C MET A 86 3.48 -27.10 -0.45
N LEU A 87 4.70 -26.92 -0.97
CA LEU A 87 5.31 -27.86 -1.92
C LEU A 87 5.99 -28.98 -1.13
N VAL A 88 5.35 -30.15 -1.04
CA VAL A 88 5.95 -31.35 -0.44
C VAL A 88 6.80 -32.05 -1.50
N LEU A 89 8.13 -31.91 -1.40
CA LEU A 89 9.07 -32.58 -2.29
C LEU A 89 9.52 -33.93 -1.69
N SER A 90 9.72 -34.93 -2.56
CA SER A 90 10.38 -36.19 -2.18
C SER A 90 11.78 -35.90 -1.61
N ALA A 91 12.18 -36.66 -0.59
CA ALA A 91 13.54 -36.61 -0.02
C ALA A 91 14.64 -36.94 -1.05
N ARG A 92 14.30 -37.60 -2.16
CA ARG A 92 15.20 -37.93 -3.28
C ARG A 92 14.53 -37.66 -4.63
N PRO A 93 14.47 -36.41 -5.10
CA PRO A 93 13.90 -36.10 -6.40
C PRO A 93 14.82 -36.63 -7.53
N LYS A 94 14.23 -37.20 -8.59
CA LYS A 94 14.95 -37.77 -9.74
C LYS A 94 15.70 -36.72 -10.57
N GLU A 95 15.28 -35.45 -10.49
CA GLU A 95 15.95 -34.31 -11.11
C GLU A 95 16.39 -33.30 -10.05
N ARG A 96 17.61 -32.77 -10.17
CA ARG A 96 18.11 -31.67 -9.34
C ARG A 96 17.46 -30.35 -9.77
N LYS A 97 16.27 -30.07 -9.27
CA LYS A 97 15.74 -28.69 -9.26
C LYS A 97 16.28 -27.98 -8.03
N LEU A 98 16.91 -26.81 -8.22
CA LEU A 98 17.17 -25.86 -7.14
C LEU A 98 15.79 -25.41 -6.63
N ALA A 99 15.43 -25.77 -5.40
CA ALA A 99 14.16 -25.37 -4.82
C ALA A 99 14.40 -24.67 -3.48
N GLU A 100 13.94 -23.42 -3.39
CA GLU A 100 13.81 -22.67 -2.15
C GLU A 100 12.61 -23.24 -1.35
N GLY A 101 12.89 -23.87 -0.21
CA GLY A 101 11.85 -24.41 0.66
C GLY A 101 12.43 -25.09 1.91
N LEU A 102 11.59 -25.27 2.93
CA LEU A 102 11.93 -26.03 4.15
C LEU A 102 12.17 -27.49 3.77
N ARG A 103 13.44 -27.93 3.81
CA ARG A 103 13.78 -29.35 3.75
C ARG A 103 13.43 -29.99 5.10
N SER A 104 12.52 -30.96 5.09
CA SER A 104 12.40 -31.89 6.21
C SER A 104 13.72 -32.64 6.36
N THR A 105 14.43 -32.42 7.47
CA THR A 105 15.63 -33.20 7.84
C THR A 105 15.25 -34.52 8.49
N LEU A 106 13.96 -34.73 8.81
CA LEU A 106 13.47 -35.97 9.37
C LEU A 106 13.34 -36.99 8.23
N TYR A 107 14.22 -37.99 8.30
CA TYR A 107 14.07 -39.25 7.59
C TYR A 107 12.66 -39.79 7.83
N LYS A 108 11.98 -40.22 6.77
CA LYS A 108 10.62 -40.77 6.75
C LYS A 108 10.30 -41.48 8.07
N GLY A 109 9.62 -40.77 8.99
CA GLY A 109 9.36 -41.24 10.36
C GLY A 109 8.28 -42.31 10.44
N VAL A 110 7.69 -42.67 9.29
CA VAL A 110 6.69 -43.72 9.17
C VAL A 110 7.28 -44.78 8.23
N THR A 111 7.82 -45.83 8.84
CA THR A 111 8.30 -47.04 8.17
C THR A 111 7.16 -48.03 7.90
N SER A 112 5.97 -47.79 8.45
CA SER A 112 4.77 -48.60 8.25
C SER A 112 3.92 -48.09 7.08
N GLU A 113 2.93 -48.90 6.67
CA GLU A 113 1.82 -48.41 5.85
C GLU A 113 1.16 -47.21 6.53
N LEU A 114 0.64 -46.27 5.72
CA LEU A 114 -0.17 -45.20 6.25
C LEU A 114 -1.34 -45.85 7.01
N PRO A 115 -1.69 -45.35 8.21
CA PRO A 115 -2.89 -45.82 8.88
C PRO A 115 -4.06 -45.69 7.91
N ASP A 116 -4.94 -46.69 7.91
CA ASP A 116 -6.21 -46.61 7.18
C ASP A 116 -6.90 -45.28 7.54
N LEU A 117 -7.60 -44.65 6.58
CA LEU A 117 -8.33 -43.40 6.83
C LEU A 117 -9.37 -43.58 7.94
N SER A 118 -9.81 -44.82 8.19
CA SER A 118 -10.61 -45.22 9.36
C SER A 118 -9.92 -44.95 10.71
N VAL A 119 -8.60 -44.81 10.77
CA VAL A 119 -7.83 -44.44 11.97
C VAL A 119 -7.98 -42.95 12.31
N LEU A 120 -8.54 -42.14 11.39
CA LEU A 120 -9.00 -40.78 11.66
C LEU A 120 -10.45 -40.73 12.13
N GLN A 121 -10.97 -41.81 12.73
CA GLN A 121 -12.22 -41.78 13.50
C GLN A 121 -12.01 -41.01 14.80
N VAL A 122 -11.85 -39.69 14.67
CA VAL A 122 -11.63 -38.74 15.76
C VAL A 122 -12.70 -38.88 16.85
N ALA A 123 -13.95 -39.16 16.47
CA ALA A 123 -15.03 -39.40 17.41
C ALA A 123 -14.82 -40.66 18.27
N GLU A 124 -14.37 -41.77 17.68
CA GLU A 124 -14.13 -43.01 18.42
C GLU A 124 -12.82 -42.97 19.21
N ALA A 125 -11.75 -42.40 18.63
CA ALA A 125 -10.43 -42.30 19.23
C ALA A 125 -10.41 -41.42 20.48
N TYR A 126 -11.29 -40.41 20.55
CA TYR A 126 -11.40 -39.49 21.68
C TYR A 126 -12.72 -39.61 22.47
N LYS A 127 -13.51 -40.68 22.25
CA LYS A 127 -14.82 -40.88 22.92
C LYS A 127 -14.77 -40.83 24.45
N ASP A 128 -13.65 -41.28 25.02
CA ASP A 128 -13.43 -41.38 26.46
C ASP A 128 -12.69 -40.15 27.04
N PHE A 129 -12.30 -39.20 26.19
CA PHE A 129 -11.66 -37.97 26.63
C PHE A 129 -12.72 -36.95 27.04
N ALA A 130 -12.50 -36.28 28.17
CA ALA A 130 -13.36 -35.18 28.57
C ALA A 130 -13.25 -34.04 27.54
N SER A 131 -14.38 -33.38 27.24
CA SER A 131 -14.45 -32.31 26.22
C SER A 131 -13.41 -31.19 26.41
N ALA A 132 -12.99 -30.92 27.64
CA ALA A 132 -12.00 -29.89 27.98
C ALA A 132 -10.54 -30.25 27.61
N VAL A 133 -10.24 -31.53 27.35
CA VAL A 133 -8.89 -32.03 27.03
C VAL A 133 -8.81 -32.73 25.67
N ALA A 134 -9.95 -32.93 25.02
CA ALA A 134 -10.02 -33.46 23.66
C ALA A 134 -9.44 -32.44 22.66
N PRO A 135 -8.69 -32.88 21.63
CA PRO A 135 -8.15 -31.97 20.62
C PRO A 135 -9.25 -31.20 19.88
N LEU A 136 -8.97 -29.96 19.45
CA LEU A 136 -9.94 -29.09 18.78
C LEU A 136 -10.69 -29.76 17.60
N VAL A 137 -10.03 -30.70 16.91
CA VAL A 137 -10.64 -31.46 15.80
C VAL A 137 -11.87 -32.30 16.23
N THR A 138 -12.01 -32.67 17.52
CA THR A 138 -13.20 -33.37 18.04
C THR A 138 -14.40 -32.42 18.21
N THR A 139 -14.17 -31.12 18.24
CA THR A 139 -15.21 -30.08 18.36
C THR A 139 -15.60 -29.45 17.03
N ILE A 140 -14.84 -29.74 15.97
CA ILE A 140 -15.15 -29.33 14.60
C ILE A 140 -16.01 -30.44 14.01
N GLU A 141 -17.29 -30.48 14.41
CA GLU A 141 -18.25 -31.40 13.80
C GLU A 141 -18.34 -31.08 12.30
N MET A 142 -18.00 -32.06 11.47
CA MET A 142 -18.24 -32.02 10.04
C MET A 142 -19.51 -32.83 9.74
N SER A 143 -20.68 -32.18 9.69
CA SER A 143 -21.93 -32.78 9.18
C SER A 143 -22.18 -32.56 7.68
N HIS A 144 -22.77 -33.54 7.00
CA HIS A 144 -23.28 -33.38 5.63
C HIS A 144 -24.42 -32.37 5.51
N ASP A 145 -25.07 -32.02 6.63
CA ASP A 145 -26.17 -31.05 6.70
C ASP A 145 -25.69 -29.59 6.74
N ASP A 146 -24.40 -29.35 7.00
CA ASP A 146 -23.87 -28.00 7.09
C ASP A 146 -23.66 -27.37 5.70
N PRO A 147 -23.96 -26.08 5.53
CA PRO A 147 -23.80 -25.40 4.25
C PRO A 147 -22.32 -25.32 3.83
N LEU A 148 -22.08 -25.34 2.52
CA LEU A 148 -20.75 -25.10 1.96
C LEU A 148 -20.47 -23.60 1.84
N VAL A 149 -19.26 -23.18 2.25
CA VAL A 149 -18.73 -21.82 2.12
C VAL A 149 -17.50 -21.79 1.22
N ASP A 150 -17.22 -20.63 0.62
CA ASP A 150 -16.08 -20.45 -0.28
C ASP A 150 -14.74 -20.38 0.48
N SER A 151 -13.78 -21.20 0.06
CA SER A 151 -12.39 -21.17 0.53
C SER A 151 -11.42 -20.99 -0.64
N ALA A 152 -10.15 -20.74 -0.32
CA ALA A 152 -9.07 -20.70 -1.33
C ALA A 152 -8.93 -22.00 -2.15
N PHE A 153 -9.56 -23.10 -1.72
CA PHE A 153 -9.53 -24.41 -2.38
C PHE A 153 -10.90 -24.85 -2.94
N GLY A 154 -11.87 -23.93 -3.01
CA GLY A 154 -13.23 -24.21 -3.46
C GLY A 154 -14.24 -24.28 -2.32
N LYS A 155 -15.42 -24.85 -2.58
CA LYS A 155 -16.49 -25.00 -1.60
C LYS A 155 -16.08 -26.00 -0.52
N VAL A 156 -15.99 -25.54 0.73
CA VAL A 156 -15.70 -26.36 1.91
C VAL A 156 -16.80 -26.19 2.94
N GLN A 157 -16.94 -27.14 3.84
CA GLN A 157 -18.00 -27.11 4.83
C GLN A 157 -17.85 -25.95 5.84
N TYR A 158 -18.95 -25.28 6.15
CA TYR A 158 -19.03 -24.28 7.21
C TYR A 158 -18.57 -24.88 8.54
N GLY A 159 -17.73 -24.16 9.28
CA GLY A 159 -17.16 -24.66 10.54
C GLY A 159 -15.85 -25.44 10.39
N SER A 160 -15.50 -25.91 9.18
CA SER A 160 -14.26 -26.64 8.92
C SER A 160 -13.01 -25.77 9.13
N VAL A 161 -11.87 -26.40 9.42
CA VAL A 161 -10.58 -25.70 9.56
C VAL A 161 -10.25 -24.86 8.31
N LEU A 162 -10.54 -25.37 7.11
CA LEU A 162 -10.32 -24.66 5.85
C LEU A 162 -11.24 -23.44 5.71
N SER A 163 -12.48 -23.52 6.16
CA SER A 163 -13.40 -22.37 6.15
C SER A 163 -12.89 -21.20 7.01
N TYR A 164 -12.22 -21.49 8.13
CA TYR A 164 -11.67 -20.46 9.03
C TYR A 164 -10.27 -19.98 8.64
N GLN A 165 -9.38 -20.91 8.28
CA GLN A 165 -7.97 -20.61 8.06
C GLN A 165 -7.63 -20.24 6.63
N GLN A 166 -8.49 -20.58 5.67
CA GLN A 166 -8.26 -20.39 4.23
C GLN A 166 -9.51 -19.82 3.55
N PRO A 167 -10.12 -18.73 4.06
CA PRO A 167 -11.26 -18.12 3.40
C PRO A 167 -10.87 -17.81 1.94
N ALA A 168 -11.83 -17.91 1.02
CA ALA A 168 -11.59 -17.48 -0.35
C ALA A 168 -11.00 -16.08 -0.29
N ALA A 169 -9.84 -15.88 -0.92
CA ALA A 169 -9.29 -14.54 -1.04
C ALA A 169 -10.38 -13.73 -1.69
N THR A 170 -10.97 -12.79 -0.94
CA THR A 170 -11.93 -11.85 -1.49
C THR A 170 -11.14 -11.11 -2.54
N THR A 171 -11.25 -11.53 -3.80
CA THR A 171 -10.93 -10.65 -4.91
C THR A 171 -11.77 -9.43 -4.63
N ARG A 172 -11.13 -8.37 -4.15
CA ARG A 172 -11.81 -7.12 -3.79
C ARG A 172 -12.59 -6.56 -4.97
N ASN A 173 -12.34 -7.08 -6.18
CA ASN A 173 -13.10 -6.77 -7.37
C ASN A 173 -14.57 -7.14 -7.19
N ILE A 174 -15.46 -6.20 -7.52
CA ILE A 174 -16.89 -6.45 -7.64
C ILE A 174 -17.21 -6.36 -9.13
N THR A 175 -17.86 -7.39 -9.68
CA THR A 175 -18.13 -7.49 -11.12
C THR A 175 -19.64 -7.64 -11.36
N HIS A 176 -20.27 -6.57 -11.84
CA HIS A 176 -21.64 -6.57 -12.34
C HIS A 176 -21.70 -6.77 -13.86
N HIS A 177 -20.72 -6.25 -14.60
CA HIS A 177 -20.58 -6.37 -16.05
C HIS A 177 -19.44 -7.32 -16.41
N GLN A 178 -19.76 -8.54 -16.83
CA GLN A 178 -18.74 -9.57 -17.14
C GLN A 178 -17.93 -9.26 -18.42
N ASP A 179 -18.53 -8.54 -19.37
CA ASP A 179 -17.90 -8.17 -20.63
C ASP A 179 -17.03 -6.91 -20.53
N ALA A 180 -16.84 -6.38 -19.31
CA ALA A 180 -16.04 -5.18 -19.09
C ALA A 180 -14.56 -5.42 -19.43
N PRO A 181 -13.90 -4.46 -20.12
CA PRO A 181 -12.46 -4.51 -20.29
C PRO A 181 -11.73 -4.46 -18.93
N PRO A 182 -10.49 -4.96 -18.84
CA PRO A 182 -9.69 -4.80 -17.63
C PRO A 182 -9.36 -3.32 -17.38
N PRO A 183 -9.20 -2.89 -16.11
CA PRO A 183 -8.84 -1.52 -15.80
C PRO A 183 -7.48 -1.14 -16.44
N PRO A 184 -7.35 0.08 -16.99
CA PRO A 184 -6.11 0.53 -17.58
C PRO A 184 -5.02 0.66 -16.49
N PRO A 185 -3.74 0.45 -16.81
CA PRO A 185 -2.66 0.70 -15.87
C PRO A 185 -2.58 2.19 -15.55
N LEU A 186 -2.42 2.52 -14.26
CA LEU A 186 -2.37 3.90 -13.77
C LEU A 186 -0.98 4.27 -13.25
N PRO A 187 -0.46 5.47 -13.57
CA PRO A 187 -1.13 6.54 -14.32
C PRO A 187 -1.25 6.24 -15.83
N LEU A 188 -2.24 6.86 -16.48
CA LEU A 188 -2.54 6.62 -17.90
C LEU A 188 -1.35 6.97 -18.80
N VAL A 189 -1.14 6.13 -19.83
CA VAL A 189 -0.16 6.40 -20.88
C VAL A 189 -0.54 7.68 -21.63
N GLY A 190 0.41 8.60 -21.79
CA GLY A 190 0.17 9.89 -22.46
C GLY A 190 -0.38 10.99 -21.56
N ASN A 191 -0.69 10.72 -20.29
CA ASN A 191 -0.87 11.79 -19.30
C ASN A 191 0.50 12.46 -19.08
N SER A 192 0.69 13.62 -19.69
CA SER A 192 1.91 14.41 -19.52
C SER A 192 1.55 15.64 -18.69
N LEU A 193 2.16 15.75 -17.52
CA LEU A 193 2.08 16.97 -16.74
C LEU A 193 3.11 17.96 -17.24
N ASP A 194 2.72 19.24 -17.31
CA ASP A 194 3.64 20.31 -17.65
C ASP A 194 4.86 20.33 -16.73
N THR A 195 5.98 20.77 -17.31
CA THR A 195 7.21 20.97 -16.55
C THR A 195 6.96 21.96 -15.43
N SER A 196 7.46 21.66 -14.24
CA SER A 196 7.31 22.56 -13.11
C SER A 196 7.87 23.94 -13.44
N VAL A 197 7.08 24.99 -13.20
CA VAL A 197 7.53 26.39 -13.33
C VAL A 197 8.35 26.82 -12.10
N CYS A 198 8.50 25.93 -11.11
CA CYS A 198 9.27 26.18 -9.89
C CYS A 198 10.78 26.22 -10.20
N LEU A 199 11.37 27.42 -10.14
CA LEU A 199 12.81 27.66 -10.42
C LEU A 199 13.73 27.26 -9.26
N PHE A 200 13.38 26.24 -8.49
CA PHE A 200 14.17 25.85 -7.31
C PHE A 200 15.53 25.27 -7.71
N VAL A 201 16.61 25.93 -7.27
CA VAL A 201 17.98 25.45 -7.47
C VAL A 201 18.33 24.46 -6.36
N HIS A 202 18.49 23.20 -6.75
CA HIS A 202 18.80 22.12 -5.84
C HIS A 202 20.24 22.19 -5.34
N SER A 203 20.44 21.95 -4.04
CA SER A 203 21.76 21.53 -3.54
C SER A 203 22.15 20.18 -4.15
N GLU A 204 23.44 19.83 -4.14
CA GLU A 204 23.91 18.53 -4.63
C GLU A 204 23.14 17.36 -4.00
N HIS A 205 22.97 17.39 -2.67
CA HIS A 205 22.19 16.39 -1.95
C HIS A 205 20.72 16.37 -2.37
N GLY A 206 20.12 17.54 -2.63
CA GLY A 206 18.77 17.65 -3.18
C GLY A 206 18.65 17.01 -4.56
N GLN A 207 19.62 17.23 -5.45
CA GLN A 207 19.64 16.62 -6.79
C GLN A 207 19.68 15.09 -6.71
N LEU A 208 20.52 14.55 -5.82
CA LEU A 208 20.59 13.10 -5.59
C LEU A 208 19.27 12.54 -5.06
N HIS A 209 18.62 13.24 -4.13
CA HIS A 209 17.29 12.85 -3.65
C HIS A 209 16.25 12.87 -4.78
N MET A 210 16.23 13.89 -5.63
CA MET A 210 15.34 13.94 -6.78
C MET A 210 15.58 12.79 -7.75
N LYS A 211 16.84 12.42 -7.99
CA LYS A 211 17.18 11.23 -8.78
C LYS A 211 16.65 9.94 -8.14
N SER A 212 16.71 9.82 -6.80
CA SER A 212 16.14 8.66 -6.09
C SER A 212 14.62 8.61 -6.14
N LEU A 213 13.95 9.76 -6.30
CA LEU A 213 12.50 9.82 -6.46
C LEU A 213 12.04 9.56 -7.88
N ALA A 214 12.91 9.72 -8.88
CA ALA A 214 12.56 9.52 -10.27
C ALA A 214 11.96 8.11 -10.49
N VAL A 215 10.82 8.07 -11.17
CA VAL A 215 10.07 6.84 -11.45
C VAL A 215 9.73 6.83 -12.94
N SER A 216 10.04 5.76 -13.65
CA SER A 216 9.55 5.56 -15.02
C SER A 216 8.05 5.19 -15.02
N LEU A 217 7.38 5.26 -16.17
CA LEU A 217 5.97 4.87 -16.24
C LEU A 217 5.75 3.40 -15.83
N ASP A 218 6.63 2.49 -16.28
CA ASP A 218 6.61 1.07 -15.88
C ASP A 218 6.79 0.90 -14.36
N MET A 219 7.74 1.62 -13.77
CA MET A 219 7.94 1.57 -12.31
C MET A 219 6.71 2.11 -11.57
N ALA A 220 6.05 3.15 -12.08
CA ALA A 220 4.83 3.70 -11.47
C ALA A 220 3.70 2.67 -11.49
N HIS A 221 3.52 1.94 -12.60
CA HIS A 221 2.55 0.85 -12.73
C HIS A 221 2.85 -0.30 -11.76
N LYS A 222 4.11 -0.70 -11.63
CA LYS A 222 4.54 -1.73 -10.67
C LYS A 222 4.30 -1.30 -9.22
N ILE A 223 4.57 -0.04 -8.89
CA ILE A 223 4.32 0.50 -7.54
C ILE A 223 2.83 0.50 -7.22
N GLU A 224 1.97 0.95 -8.15
CA GLU A 224 0.51 0.87 -8.00
C GLU A 224 0.10 -0.58 -7.70
N HIS A 225 0.51 -1.51 -8.55
CA HIS A 225 0.12 -2.90 -8.42
C HIS A 225 0.56 -3.52 -7.09
N ALA A 226 1.81 -3.29 -6.67
CA ALA A 226 2.37 -3.82 -5.43
C ALA A 226 1.77 -3.20 -4.17
N THR A 227 1.04 -2.09 -4.29
CA THR A 227 0.52 -1.31 -3.15
C THR A 227 -1.00 -1.24 -3.09
N LYS A 228 -1.71 -2.10 -3.83
CA LYS A 228 -3.20 -2.23 -3.82
C LYS A 228 -3.82 -2.50 -2.45
N GLU A 229 -3.06 -3.09 -1.53
CA GLU A 229 -3.49 -3.31 -0.14
C GLU A 229 -3.39 -2.04 0.73
N GLN A 230 -2.90 -0.94 0.15
CA GLN A 230 -2.77 0.38 0.74
C GLN A 230 -2.22 0.40 2.17
N SER A 231 -3.03 0.79 3.16
CA SER A 231 -2.60 0.97 4.55
C SER A 231 -2.06 -0.32 5.19
N ALA A 232 -2.43 -1.49 4.66
CA ALA A 232 -1.89 -2.79 5.08
C ALA A 232 -0.52 -3.12 4.44
N SER A 233 -0.09 -2.39 3.40
CA SER A 233 1.19 -2.57 2.73
C SER A 233 2.27 -1.66 3.32
N LEU A 234 3.40 -2.24 3.75
CA LEU A 234 4.56 -1.46 4.20
C LEU A 234 5.21 -0.67 3.07
N ASP A 235 5.17 -1.21 1.86
CA ASP A 235 5.73 -0.56 0.67
C ASP A 235 4.96 0.71 0.36
N TRP A 236 3.62 0.68 0.50
CA TRP A 236 2.74 1.85 0.37
C TRP A 236 3.17 2.99 1.30
N HIS A 237 3.46 2.71 2.57
CA HIS A 237 3.94 3.72 3.51
C HIS A 237 5.32 4.28 3.11
N SER A 238 6.23 3.42 2.65
CA SER A 238 7.58 3.81 2.23
C SER A 238 7.57 4.72 1.01
N VAL A 239 6.81 4.37 -0.03
CA VAL A 239 6.76 5.18 -1.26
C VAL A 239 5.99 6.50 -1.05
N ARG A 240 5.05 6.55 -0.10
CA ARG A 240 4.32 7.77 0.25
C ARG A 240 5.13 8.79 1.02
N LYS A 241 5.98 8.31 1.93
CA LYS A 241 6.69 9.17 2.90
C LYS A 241 7.52 10.31 2.28
N PRO A 242 8.23 10.16 1.15
CA PRO A 242 8.97 11.27 0.56
C PRO A 242 8.13 12.13 -0.41
N ARG A 243 6.80 11.96 -0.45
CA ARG A 243 5.92 12.62 -1.42
C ARG A 243 4.81 13.43 -0.74
N VAL A 244 4.36 14.49 -1.41
CA VAL A 244 3.14 15.21 -1.03
C VAL A 244 1.94 14.48 -1.63
N THR A 245 1.00 14.05 -0.79
CA THR A 245 -0.15 13.23 -1.22
C THR A 245 -1.41 14.05 -1.47
N ALA A 246 -2.28 13.59 -2.37
CA ALA A 246 -3.53 14.26 -2.74
C ALA A 246 -4.40 14.71 -1.56
N SER A 247 -4.51 13.89 -0.50
CA SER A 247 -5.27 14.22 0.72
C SER A 247 -4.76 15.46 1.48
N ARG A 248 -3.56 15.96 1.15
CA ARG A 248 -2.95 17.16 1.74
C ARG A 248 -2.91 18.36 0.78
N PHE A 249 -3.35 18.20 -0.46
CA PHE A 249 -3.25 19.26 -1.47
C PHE A 249 -4.00 20.53 -1.08
N ARG A 250 -5.16 20.43 -0.43
CA ARG A 250 -5.84 21.64 0.06
C ARG A 250 -4.99 22.42 1.05
N GLU A 251 -4.44 21.76 2.07
CA GLU A 251 -3.61 22.41 3.09
C GLU A 251 -2.38 23.03 2.46
N VAL A 252 -1.70 22.28 1.58
CA VAL A 252 -0.52 22.72 0.85
C VAL A 252 -0.80 23.93 -0.05
N CYS A 253 -1.93 23.95 -0.74
CA CYS A 253 -2.28 25.03 -1.66
C CYS A 253 -2.79 26.31 -0.97
N HIS A 254 -3.03 26.27 0.34
CA HIS A 254 -3.58 27.40 1.11
C HIS A 254 -2.73 27.78 2.31
N VAL A 255 -1.64 27.06 2.61
CA VAL A 255 -0.73 27.44 3.68
C VAL A 255 -0.11 28.81 3.36
N ARG A 256 -0.10 29.69 4.36
CA ARG A 256 0.44 31.05 4.25
C ARG A 256 1.48 31.27 5.33
N GLY A 257 2.59 31.90 4.94
CA GLY A 257 3.71 32.16 5.82
C GLY A 257 4.68 30.99 5.89
N GLN A 258 5.97 31.32 6.00
CA GLN A 258 7.07 30.38 5.99
C GLN A 258 7.00 29.38 7.17
N SER A 259 6.82 29.88 8.40
CA SER A 259 6.76 29.03 9.59
C SER A 259 5.59 28.03 9.55
N SER A 260 4.41 28.45 9.08
CA SER A 260 3.26 27.57 8.90
C SER A 260 3.54 26.47 7.88
N ALA A 261 4.24 26.79 6.79
CA ALA A 261 4.59 25.83 5.75
C ALA A 261 5.64 24.82 6.24
N GLU A 262 6.64 25.26 7.01
CA GLU A 262 7.63 24.39 7.65
C GLU A 262 6.99 23.43 8.66
N HIS A 263 6.07 23.92 9.51
CA HIS A 263 5.32 23.07 10.43
C HIS A 263 4.41 22.07 9.70
N LEU A 264 3.77 22.49 8.61
CA LEU A 264 2.97 21.60 7.78
C LEU A 264 3.85 20.51 7.16
N ALA A 265 5.02 20.86 6.64
CA ALA A 265 5.97 19.90 6.07
C ALA A 265 6.43 18.89 7.12
N GLU A 266 6.74 19.34 8.33
CA GLU A 266 7.10 18.44 9.43
C GLU A 266 5.95 17.49 9.80
N ARG A 267 4.70 18.00 9.88
CA ARG A 267 3.52 17.19 10.18
C ARG A 267 3.27 16.12 9.12
N ILE A 268 3.37 16.48 7.83
CA ILE A 268 3.21 15.54 6.72
C ILE A 268 4.30 14.45 6.82
N TYR A 269 5.56 14.83 7.08
CA TYR A 269 6.68 13.89 7.14
C TYR A 269 6.63 12.93 8.35
N LYS A 270 6.21 13.42 9.53
CA LYS A 270 6.02 12.58 10.72
C LYS A 270 4.90 11.56 10.55
N GLY A 271 3.98 11.80 9.62
CA GLY A 271 2.79 10.99 9.43
C GLY A 271 1.69 11.34 10.45
N THR A 272 0.47 10.90 10.14
CA THR A 272 -0.71 11.12 10.99
C THR A 272 -0.98 9.86 11.80
N ARG A 273 -1.24 10.01 13.10
CA ARG A 273 -1.70 8.90 13.93
C ARG A 273 -3.11 8.48 13.51
N GLN A 274 -3.36 7.18 13.45
CA GLN A 274 -4.68 6.66 13.16
C GLN A 274 -5.67 7.08 14.25
N THR A 275 -6.76 7.74 13.85
CA THR A 275 -7.86 8.12 14.74
C THR A 275 -8.94 7.03 14.78
N ALA A 276 -9.87 7.13 15.74
CA ALA A 276 -11.03 6.25 15.81
C ALA A 276 -11.87 6.31 14.51
N ASP A 277 -12.09 7.52 13.97
CA ASP A 277 -12.81 7.71 12.72
C ASP A 277 -12.10 7.06 11.53
N MET A 278 -10.77 7.14 11.47
CA MET A 278 -9.99 6.46 10.43
C MET A 278 -10.11 4.94 10.54
N LYS A 279 -10.12 4.39 11.76
CA LYS A 279 -10.29 2.95 11.98
C LYS A 279 -11.69 2.48 11.57
N ARG A 280 -12.73 3.21 11.99
CA ARG A 280 -14.11 2.95 11.55
C ARG A 280 -14.25 3.04 10.03
N GLY A 281 -13.61 4.04 9.42
CA GLY A 281 -13.56 4.17 7.96
C GLY A 281 -13.06 2.90 7.28
N LEU A 282 -11.92 2.38 7.73
CA LEU A 282 -11.34 1.13 7.20
C LEU A 282 -12.24 -0.09 7.43
N GLU A 283 -12.97 -0.15 8.54
CA GLU A 283 -13.88 -1.26 8.85
C GLU A 283 -15.15 -1.22 7.97
N MET A 284 -15.65 -0.02 7.65
CA MET A 284 -16.87 0.17 6.87
C MET A 284 -16.64 0.23 5.35
N GLU A 285 -15.40 0.44 4.91
CA GLU A 285 -15.05 0.67 3.50
C GLU A 285 -15.54 -0.46 2.58
N SER A 286 -15.36 -1.72 2.98
CA SER A 286 -15.80 -2.86 2.15
C SER A 286 -17.32 -2.89 1.96
N ALA A 287 -18.09 -2.68 3.03
CA ALA A 287 -19.55 -2.61 2.95
C ALA A 287 -20.02 -1.42 2.10
N ALA A 288 -19.36 -0.27 2.24
CA ALA A 288 -19.65 0.91 1.43
C ALA A 288 -19.40 0.68 -0.07
N ILE A 289 -18.32 -0.03 -0.43
CA ILE A 289 -18.00 -0.38 -1.82
C ILE A 289 -19.06 -1.32 -2.39
N GLU A 290 -19.46 -2.35 -1.64
CA GLU A 290 -20.47 -3.32 -2.06
C GLU A 290 -21.81 -2.65 -2.35
N GLU A 291 -22.30 -1.84 -1.41
CA GLU A 291 -23.56 -1.12 -1.57
C GLU A 291 -23.51 -0.10 -2.72
N TYR A 292 -22.38 0.60 -2.87
CA TYR A 292 -22.14 1.52 -3.98
C TYR A 292 -22.18 0.82 -5.34
N CYS A 293 -21.48 -0.33 -5.47
CA CYS A 293 -21.43 -1.08 -6.72
C CYS A 293 -22.81 -1.63 -7.11
N LEU A 294 -23.57 -2.10 -6.12
CA LEU A 294 -24.95 -2.54 -6.31
C LEU A 294 -25.85 -1.39 -6.75
N LEU A 295 -25.77 -0.23 -6.07
CA LEU A 295 -26.60 0.95 -6.36
C LEU A 295 -26.33 1.52 -7.75
N ARG A 296 -25.06 1.56 -8.17
CA ARG A 296 -24.63 2.17 -9.44
C ARG A 296 -24.55 1.18 -10.59
N GLU A 297 -24.63 -0.11 -10.31
CA GLU A 297 -24.43 -1.21 -11.27
C GLU A 297 -23.09 -1.05 -12.01
N VAL A 298 -21.99 -0.96 -11.26
CA VAL A 298 -20.63 -0.72 -11.79
C VAL A 298 -19.67 -1.82 -11.34
N ASN A 299 -18.55 -1.98 -12.05
CA ASN A 299 -17.48 -2.85 -11.54
C ASN A 299 -16.49 -2.02 -10.72
N TYR A 300 -15.98 -2.62 -9.66
CA TYR A 300 -14.94 -2.04 -8.82
C TYR A 300 -13.65 -2.86 -8.91
N HIS A 301 -12.52 -2.17 -8.88
CA HIS A 301 -11.18 -2.73 -8.78
C HIS A 301 -10.35 -1.97 -7.74
N PRO A 302 -9.54 -2.64 -6.92
CA PRO A 302 -8.67 -1.96 -5.95
C PRO A 302 -7.56 -1.18 -6.66
N CYS A 303 -7.20 -0.03 -6.09
CA CYS A 303 -6.16 0.87 -6.58
C CYS A 303 -5.04 1.03 -5.55
N GLY A 304 -3.78 0.97 -5.99
CA GLY A 304 -2.63 1.23 -5.15
C GLY A 304 -2.23 2.69 -5.05
N PHE A 305 -0.94 2.92 -4.76
CA PHE A 305 -0.37 4.26 -4.72
C PHE A 305 0.10 4.69 -6.12
N LEU A 306 -0.46 5.81 -6.58
CA LEU A 306 -0.16 6.41 -7.87
C LEU A 306 0.95 7.45 -7.73
N ILE A 307 1.91 7.41 -8.64
CA ILE A 307 3.01 8.37 -8.77
C ILE A 307 3.07 8.80 -10.23
N HIS A 308 3.07 10.10 -10.50
CA HIS A 308 3.20 10.59 -11.86
C HIS A 308 4.68 10.73 -12.26
N PRO A 309 5.17 10.14 -13.37
CA PRO A 309 6.58 10.21 -13.78
C PRO A 309 7.15 11.62 -13.96
N ASN A 310 6.36 12.59 -14.46
CA ASN A 310 6.76 14.00 -14.57
C ASN A 310 6.69 14.79 -13.24
N ALA A 311 6.12 14.20 -12.19
CA ALA A 311 5.96 14.80 -10.88
C ALA A 311 6.22 13.77 -9.77
N PRO A 312 7.41 13.13 -9.74
CA PRO A 312 7.67 11.99 -8.87
C PRO A 312 7.60 12.31 -7.37
N TRP A 313 7.58 13.59 -7.00
CA TRP A 313 7.41 14.08 -5.63
C TRP A 313 5.94 14.20 -5.18
N LEU A 314 4.98 14.01 -6.10
CA LEU A 314 3.55 13.99 -5.82
C LEU A 314 3.02 12.56 -5.91
N GLY A 315 1.91 12.28 -5.21
CA GLY A 315 1.22 11.00 -5.36
C GLY A 315 -0.19 10.97 -4.79
N ALA A 316 -0.90 9.88 -5.04
CA ALA A 316 -2.28 9.72 -4.64
C ALA A 316 -2.61 8.26 -4.31
N SER A 317 -3.60 8.03 -3.45
CA SER A 317 -4.26 6.72 -3.31
C SER A 317 -5.75 6.96 -3.42
N PRO A 318 -6.34 6.70 -4.59
CA PRO A 318 -7.79 6.52 -4.72
C PRO A 318 -8.24 5.26 -3.99
N ASP A 319 -9.49 5.19 -3.56
CA ASP A 319 -10.03 4.00 -2.89
C ASP A 319 -10.31 2.87 -3.90
N GLY A 320 -10.50 3.20 -5.18
CA GLY A 320 -10.59 2.21 -6.25
C GLY A 320 -10.66 2.79 -7.67
N ILE A 321 -10.76 1.88 -8.64
CA ILE A 321 -11.01 2.15 -10.05
C ILE A 321 -12.39 1.59 -10.39
N ILE A 322 -13.25 2.42 -10.97
CA ILE A 322 -14.62 2.07 -11.35
C ILE A 322 -14.69 1.90 -12.85
N PHE A 323 -15.38 0.85 -13.28
CA PHE A 323 -15.88 0.72 -14.65
C PHE A 323 -17.38 1.01 -14.67
N ASP A 324 -17.78 2.06 -15.40
CA ASP A 324 -19.16 2.44 -15.64
C ASP A 324 -19.45 2.43 -17.15
N PRO A 325 -20.24 1.47 -17.66
CA PRO A 325 -20.53 1.37 -19.09
C PRO A 325 -21.43 2.52 -19.60
N LYS A 326 -22.05 3.30 -18.70
CA LYS A 326 -22.92 4.42 -19.04
C LYS A 326 -22.11 5.69 -19.36
N GLU A 327 -20.80 5.69 -19.11
CA GLU A 327 -19.92 6.86 -19.26
C GLU A 327 -19.11 6.82 -20.56
N HIS A 328 -18.81 7.98 -21.16
CA HIS A 328 -17.98 8.04 -22.37
C HIS A 328 -16.55 7.57 -22.07
N HIS A 329 -15.97 8.07 -20.98
CA HIS A 329 -14.74 7.52 -20.42
C HIS A 329 -15.10 6.47 -19.38
N VAL A 330 -15.21 5.23 -19.81
CA VAL A 330 -15.78 4.13 -19.00
C VAL A 330 -15.04 3.85 -17.69
N PHE A 331 -13.79 4.30 -17.55
CA PHE A 331 -13.03 4.15 -16.30
C PHE A 331 -12.91 5.47 -15.55
N GLY A 332 -13.12 5.41 -14.24
CA GLY A 332 -12.93 6.52 -13.31
C GLY A 332 -12.42 6.05 -11.95
N LEU A 333 -12.26 6.99 -11.04
CA LEU A 333 -11.81 6.71 -9.68
C LEU A 333 -12.97 6.62 -8.69
N LEU A 334 -12.69 6.04 -7.53
CA LEU A 334 -13.57 6.03 -6.37
C LEU A 334 -12.87 6.70 -5.17
N GLU A 335 -13.62 7.52 -4.45
CA GLU A 335 -13.23 8.08 -3.15
C GLU A 335 -14.43 7.98 -2.19
N ILE A 336 -14.30 7.17 -1.16
CA ILE A 336 -15.34 6.89 -0.16
C ILE A 336 -15.00 7.58 1.17
N LYS A 337 -16.02 8.13 1.82
CA LYS A 337 -15.95 8.62 3.19
C LYS A 337 -17.04 7.95 4.00
N CYS A 338 -16.66 7.37 5.14
CA CYS A 338 -17.60 6.77 6.08
C CYS A 338 -17.66 7.62 7.37
N PRO A 339 -18.31 8.80 7.37
CA PRO A 339 -18.45 9.64 8.56
C PRO A 339 -19.32 8.96 9.64
N ASN A 340 -19.09 9.29 10.90
CA ASN A 340 -19.93 8.80 12.01
C ASN A 340 -21.12 9.73 12.24
N VAL A 341 -22.02 9.78 11.26
CA VAL A 341 -23.26 10.56 11.29
C VAL A 341 -24.42 9.66 10.90
N LYS A 342 -25.65 10.05 11.27
CA LYS A 342 -26.85 9.29 10.91
C LYS A 342 -27.11 9.34 9.41
N SER A 343 -27.16 10.55 8.86
CA SER A 343 -27.40 10.78 7.44
C SER A 343 -26.32 11.65 6.80
N TYR A 344 -26.07 11.49 5.50
CA TYR A 344 -25.15 12.33 4.74
C TYR A 344 -25.54 13.82 4.81
N VAL A 345 -26.81 14.16 5.06
CA VAL A 345 -27.27 15.55 5.19
C VAL A 345 -26.60 16.29 6.35
N ASP A 346 -26.16 15.55 7.37
CA ASP A 346 -25.45 16.08 8.54
C ASP A 346 -23.96 16.38 8.25
N CYS A 347 -23.47 16.04 7.05
CA CYS A 347 -22.07 16.25 6.70
C CYS A 347 -21.76 17.72 6.42
N PRO A 348 -20.85 18.37 7.19
CA PRO A 348 -20.58 19.80 7.07
C PRO A 348 -19.84 20.17 5.77
N TYR A 349 -19.35 19.18 5.03
CA TYR A 349 -18.65 19.35 3.78
C TYR A 349 -19.56 19.30 2.54
N LEU A 350 -20.86 19.08 2.72
CA LEU A 350 -21.87 19.17 1.66
C LEU A 350 -22.57 20.53 1.65
N LYS A 351 -22.98 20.95 0.46
CA LYS A 351 -23.94 22.03 0.19
C LYS A 351 -25.10 21.44 -0.62
N PHE A 352 -26.29 21.98 -0.45
CA PHE A 352 -27.46 21.58 -1.23
C PHE A 352 -27.74 22.65 -2.27
N ASN A 353 -27.61 22.30 -3.56
CA ASN A 353 -27.99 23.17 -4.66
C ASN A 353 -29.28 22.61 -5.26
N ASN A 354 -30.37 23.36 -5.20
CA ASN A 354 -31.69 22.95 -5.73
C ASN A 354 -32.12 21.55 -5.25
N GLY A 355 -31.87 21.23 -3.97
CA GLY A 355 -32.19 19.93 -3.37
C GLY A 355 -31.21 18.81 -3.68
N THR A 356 -30.19 19.03 -4.52
CA THR A 356 -29.16 18.03 -4.82
C THR A 356 -27.93 18.26 -3.91
N PRO A 357 -27.47 17.24 -3.16
CA PRO A 357 -26.25 17.35 -2.37
C PRO A 357 -25.01 17.41 -3.26
N GLU A 358 -24.12 18.35 -2.99
CA GLU A 358 -22.84 18.51 -3.66
C GLU A 358 -21.72 18.74 -2.65
N LEU A 359 -20.56 18.14 -2.90
CA LEU A 359 -19.34 18.43 -2.19
C LEU A 359 -18.92 19.90 -2.41
N LYS A 360 -18.65 20.60 -1.30
CA LYS A 360 -18.13 21.97 -1.33
C LYS A 360 -16.77 21.99 -2.05
N GLN A 361 -16.65 22.76 -3.14
CA GLN A 361 -15.41 22.87 -3.92
C GLN A 361 -14.22 23.39 -3.09
N GLN A 362 -14.51 24.21 -2.08
CA GLN A 362 -13.53 24.72 -1.12
C GLN A 362 -13.16 23.71 -0.03
N HIS A 363 -13.71 22.49 -0.01
CA HIS A 363 -13.43 21.47 1.01
C HIS A 363 -12.22 20.60 0.65
N ALA A 364 -11.57 20.00 1.66
CA ALA A 364 -10.36 19.20 1.47
C ALA A 364 -10.57 18.00 0.54
N TYR A 365 -11.71 17.33 0.64
CA TYR A 365 -12.03 16.18 -0.20
C TYR A 365 -12.15 16.54 -1.69
N TYR A 366 -12.63 17.74 -2.04
CA TYR A 366 -12.69 18.15 -3.45
C TYR A 366 -11.29 18.28 -4.04
N TRP A 367 -10.37 18.87 -3.28
CA TRP A 367 -8.95 18.99 -3.64
C TRP A 367 -8.24 17.65 -3.72
N GLN A 368 -8.61 16.70 -2.86
CA GLN A 368 -8.09 15.34 -2.89
C GLN A 368 -8.53 14.62 -4.17
N VAL A 369 -9.82 14.66 -4.49
CA VAL A 369 -10.39 14.02 -5.70
C VAL A 369 -9.78 14.61 -6.97
N GLN A 370 -9.69 15.93 -7.07
CA GLN A 370 -9.02 16.61 -8.19
C GLN A 370 -7.53 16.24 -8.25
N GLY A 371 -6.85 16.14 -7.10
CA GLY A 371 -5.48 15.68 -7.02
C GLY A 371 -5.28 14.24 -7.47
N GLN A 372 -6.21 13.34 -7.16
CA GLN A 372 -6.17 11.95 -7.60
C GLN A 372 -6.31 11.85 -9.13
N MET A 373 -7.26 12.58 -9.72
CA MET A 373 -7.44 12.65 -11.18
C MET A 373 -6.23 13.28 -11.89
N LEU A 374 -5.62 14.33 -11.30
CA LEU A 374 -4.38 14.93 -11.81
C LEU A 374 -3.24 13.90 -11.92
N ILE A 375 -3.07 13.07 -10.89
CA ILE A 375 -1.99 12.08 -10.84
C ILE A 375 -2.32 10.86 -11.69
N SER A 376 -3.57 10.38 -11.70
CA SER A 376 -3.96 9.18 -12.46
C SER A 376 -4.09 9.43 -13.95
N GLY A 377 -4.53 10.63 -14.35
CA GLY A 377 -4.94 10.97 -15.71
C GLY A 377 -6.38 10.60 -16.06
N LEU A 378 -7.15 10.03 -15.12
CA LEU A 378 -8.57 9.74 -15.33
C LEU A 378 -9.44 11.00 -15.22
N ASP A 379 -10.60 10.96 -15.87
CA ASP A 379 -11.41 12.16 -16.12
C ASP A 379 -12.49 12.43 -15.09
N TRP A 380 -12.84 11.41 -14.29
CA TRP A 380 -13.84 11.54 -13.25
C TRP A 380 -13.52 10.64 -12.06
N CYS A 381 -14.14 10.99 -10.94
CA CYS A 381 -14.13 10.24 -9.71
C CYS A 381 -15.54 10.27 -9.12
N ASP A 382 -16.07 9.12 -8.73
CA ASP A 382 -17.27 9.08 -7.90
C ASP A 382 -16.85 9.31 -6.44
N PHE A 383 -17.38 10.37 -5.84
CA PHE A 383 -17.23 10.70 -4.43
C PHE A 383 -18.43 10.16 -3.67
N VAL A 384 -18.19 9.26 -2.73
CA VAL A 384 -19.22 8.54 -1.98
C VAL A 384 -19.17 8.92 -0.51
N ILE A 385 -20.33 9.20 0.07
CA ILE A 385 -20.50 9.29 1.52
C ILE A 385 -21.38 8.12 1.95
N TYR A 386 -20.85 7.30 2.84
CA TYR A 386 -21.56 6.21 3.46
C TYR A 386 -21.84 6.53 4.93
N ALA A 387 -23.06 7.01 5.22
CA ALA A 387 -23.53 7.28 6.56
C ALA A 387 -24.16 6.02 7.18
N GLN A 388 -24.79 6.13 8.36
CA GLN A 388 -25.41 4.97 9.01
C GLN A 388 -26.70 4.54 8.30
N ASP A 389 -27.52 5.51 7.87
CA ASP A 389 -28.87 5.25 7.35
C ASP A 389 -28.96 5.44 5.83
N ASP A 390 -28.00 6.13 5.22
CA ASP A 390 -28.03 6.47 3.80
C ASP A 390 -26.66 6.61 3.14
N MET A 391 -26.69 6.59 1.80
CA MET A 391 -25.53 6.79 0.93
C MET A 391 -25.79 7.96 -0.02
N MET A 392 -24.77 8.81 -0.21
CA MET A 392 -24.74 9.80 -1.28
C MET A 392 -23.60 9.50 -2.23
N VAL A 393 -23.87 9.64 -3.53
CA VAL A 393 -22.86 9.52 -4.59
C VAL A 393 -22.89 10.76 -5.47
N GLN A 394 -21.72 11.38 -5.65
CA GLN A 394 -21.53 12.49 -6.58
C GLN A 394 -20.40 12.18 -7.55
N ARG A 395 -20.69 12.17 -8.86
CA ARG A 395 -19.65 12.14 -9.89
C ARG A 395 -18.98 13.51 -10.01
N ILE A 396 -17.67 13.56 -9.85
CA ILE A 396 -16.85 14.78 -9.98
C ILE A 396 -15.94 14.60 -11.18
N TYR A 397 -15.98 15.56 -12.10
CA TYR A 397 -15.11 15.59 -13.28
C TYR A 397 -13.86 16.42 -13.03
N LYS A 398 -12.79 16.12 -13.77
CA LYS A 398 -11.54 16.89 -13.73
C LYS A 398 -11.78 18.37 -14.05
N GLU A 399 -11.09 19.24 -13.31
CA GLU A 399 -11.11 20.68 -13.56
C GLU A 399 -9.69 21.20 -13.84
N ILE A 400 -9.44 21.59 -15.10
CA ILE A 400 -8.10 21.96 -15.58
C ILE A 400 -7.48 23.15 -14.81
N LYS A 401 -8.29 24.16 -14.47
CA LYS A 401 -7.82 25.31 -13.67
C LYS A 401 -7.34 24.86 -12.29
N MET A 402 -8.03 23.88 -11.71
CA MET A 402 -7.68 23.34 -10.40
C MET A 402 -6.41 22.50 -10.47
N PHE A 403 -6.22 21.73 -11.54
CA PHE A 403 -4.98 20.98 -11.80
C PHE A 403 -3.76 21.89 -11.85
N GLN A 404 -3.85 23.00 -12.59
CA GLN A 404 -2.78 24.01 -12.66
C GLN A 404 -2.44 24.58 -11.29
N ASN A 405 -3.46 24.97 -10.51
CA ASN A 405 -3.28 25.54 -9.17
C ASN A 405 -2.68 24.52 -8.18
N ILE A 406 -3.15 23.27 -8.21
CA ILE A 406 -2.57 22.18 -7.41
C ILE A 406 -1.12 21.97 -7.79
N ARG A 407 -0.82 21.85 -9.09
CA ARG A 407 0.54 21.60 -9.60
C ARG A 407 1.51 22.68 -9.17
N GLU A 408 1.19 23.94 -9.44
CA GLU A 408 2.05 25.09 -9.12
C GLU A 408 2.36 25.16 -7.62
N LYS A 409 1.32 25.09 -6.78
CA LYS A 409 1.49 25.26 -5.33
C LYS A 409 2.06 24.04 -4.63
N ALA A 410 1.70 22.83 -5.07
CA ALA A 410 2.27 21.61 -4.52
C ALA A 410 3.75 21.47 -4.87
N ASP A 411 4.16 21.88 -6.08
CA ASP A 411 5.57 21.94 -6.47
C ASP A 411 6.33 22.94 -5.62
N HIS A 412 5.85 24.19 -5.53
CA HIS A 412 6.46 25.21 -4.68
C HIS A 412 6.59 24.70 -3.23
N PHE A 413 5.54 24.13 -2.67
CA PHE A 413 5.58 23.62 -1.31
C PHE A 413 6.57 22.47 -1.14
N PHE A 414 6.59 21.53 -2.10
CA PHE A 414 7.52 20.42 -2.07
C PHE A 414 8.97 20.92 -2.07
N PHE A 415 9.35 21.72 -3.06
CA PHE A 415 10.74 22.14 -3.23
C PHE A 415 11.24 23.05 -2.10
N TYR A 416 10.43 24.01 -1.65
CA TYR A 416 10.88 25.00 -0.66
C TYR A 416 10.73 24.54 0.79
N PHE A 417 9.79 23.64 1.12
CA PHE A 417 9.52 23.27 2.51
C PHE A 417 9.62 21.77 2.78
N TYR A 418 9.07 20.92 1.90
CA TYR A 418 9.03 19.48 2.15
C TYR A 418 10.36 18.78 1.88
N LEU A 419 11.00 19.08 0.75
CA LEU A 419 12.27 18.52 0.34
C LEU A 419 13.36 18.80 1.38
N PRO A 420 13.59 20.04 1.86
CA PRO A 420 14.54 20.28 2.96
C PRO A 420 14.26 19.42 4.19
N ARG A 421 12.98 19.19 4.52
CA ARG A 421 12.60 18.35 5.66
C ARG A 421 12.94 16.87 5.42
N CYS A 422 12.79 16.38 4.20
CA CYS A 422 13.20 15.03 3.80
C CYS A 422 14.72 14.84 3.86
N LEU A 423 15.51 15.87 3.57
CA LEU A 423 16.99 15.83 3.55
C LEU A 423 17.65 15.96 4.94
N GLN A 424 16.95 16.48 5.94
CA GLN A 424 17.50 16.74 7.28
C GLN A 424 17.61 15.50 8.20
N MET A 425 17.23 14.30 7.74
CA MET A 425 17.21 13.07 8.55
C MET A 425 17.82 11.90 7.81
#